data_AF-A0A0P0WM58-F1
#
_entry.id   AF-A0A0P0WM58-F1
#
_cell.length_a   1.000
_cell.length_b   1.000
_cell.length_c   1.000
_cell.angle_alpha   90.00
_cell.angle_beta   90.00
_cell.angle_gamma   90.00
#
_symmetry.space_group_name_H-M   'P 1'
#
loop_
_entity.id
_entity.type
_entity.pdbx_description
1 polymer ?
#
loop_
_entity_poly.entity_id
_entity_poly.type
_entity_poly.pdbx_seq_one_letter_code
_entity_poly.pdbx_strand_id
1 'polypeptide(L)'
;QPAVDALHLVALHPRPAHRRAPRVVVTASRGRHTSMILGGFAYIAGAAVSGASVNVSMAILSGALLSVGLGFTTQSVPLYMAEIAVARYRGAFSNGIQFSLCLGALAATTVNFTVEKVRGS
;
A
#
# COMPACT_ATOMS: atom_id res chain seq x y z
N GLN A 1 5.06 12.04 -20.00
CA GLN A 1 5.59 12.85 -18.86
C GLN A 1 4.98 14.27 -18.71
N PRO A 2 3.76 14.62 -19.19
CA PRO A 2 3.18 15.95 -18.92
C PRO A 2 2.65 16.11 -17.48
N ALA A 3 2.46 15.00 -16.76
CA ALA A 3 1.89 15.01 -15.41
C ALA A 3 2.88 15.51 -14.32
N VAL A 4 4.19 15.35 -14.52
CA VAL A 4 5.20 15.90 -13.61
C VAL A 4 5.41 17.40 -13.84
N ASP A 5 5.32 17.87 -15.09
CA ASP A 5 5.37 19.29 -15.43
C ASP A 5 4.14 20.03 -14.91
N ALA A 6 2.95 19.42 -14.98
CA ALA A 6 1.73 19.98 -14.40
C ALA A 6 1.82 20.12 -12.87
N LEU A 7 2.54 19.20 -12.20
CA LEU A 7 2.80 19.28 -10.76
C LEU A 7 3.79 20.39 -10.40
N HIS A 8 4.79 20.63 -11.25
CA HIS A 8 5.72 21.76 -11.08
C HIS A 8 5.02 23.12 -11.28
N LEU A 9 4.03 23.18 -12.18
CA LEU A 9 3.21 24.37 -12.43
C LEU A 9 2.23 24.68 -11.28
N VAL A 10 1.72 23.64 -10.59
CA VAL A 10 0.87 23.82 -9.40
C VAL A 10 1.67 24.27 -8.17
N ALA A 11 2.94 23.90 -8.05
CA ALA A 11 3.79 24.28 -6.91
C ALA A 11 4.12 25.78 -6.85
N LEU A 12 4.08 26.51 -7.98
CA LEU A 12 4.31 27.96 -8.03
C LEU A 12 3.05 28.80 -7.80
N HIS A 13 1.89 28.18 -7.54
CA HIS A 13 0.69 28.92 -7.20
C HIS A 13 0.50 28.96 -5.68
N PRO A 14 0.70 30.10 -4.99
CA PRO A 14 0.33 30.25 -3.59
C PRO A 14 -1.21 30.14 -3.45
N ARG A 15 -1.70 28.91 -3.29
CA ARG A 15 -3.10 28.58 -3.07
C ARG A 15 -3.44 28.72 -1.57
N PRO A 16 -4.57 29.36 -1.25
CA PRO A 16 -4.81 29.99 0.05
C PRO A 16 -5.15 29.00 1.18
N ALA A 17 -4.56 29.27 2.34
CA ALA A 17 -4.74 28.62 3.62
C ALA A 17 -6.12 28.88 4.23
N HIS A 18 -7.21 28.37 3.64
CA HIS A 18 -8.52 28.46 4.31
C HIS A 18 -9.60 27.42 3.91
N ARG A 19 -9.26 26.16 3.65
CA ARG A 19 -10.26 25.08 3.69
C ARG A 19 -10.00 24.11 4.84
N ARG A 20 -10.62 24.49 5.95
CA ARG A 20 -11.12 23.72 7.11
C ARG A 20 -10.89 22.21 7.03
N ALA A 21 -10.05 21.75 7.94
CA ALA A 21 -9.90 20.35 8.31
C ALA A 21 -11.28 19.72 8.63
N PRO A 22 -11.68 18.61 7.96
CA PRO A 22 -12.66 17.73 8.55
C PRO A 22 -12.03 17.17 9.83
N ARG A 23 -12.61 17.54 10.96
CA ARG A 23 -12.29 17.02 12.28
C ARG A 23 -12.54 15.51 12.28
N VAL A 24 -11.51 14.71 11.99
CA VAL A 24 -11.55 13.26 12.22
C VAL A 24 -11.38 13.05 13.73
N VAL A 25 -12.45 13.24 14.48
CA VAL A 25 -12.42 13.27 15.96
C VAL A 25 -13.21 12.14 16.62
N VAL A 26 -14.00 11.32 15.91
CA VAL A 26 -15.00 10.52 16.66
C VAL A 26 -14.66 9.07 17.03
N THR A 27 -13.53 8.47 16.64
CA THR A 27 -13.18 7.15 17.20
C THR A 27 -11.71 7.01 17.57
N ALA A 28 -11.28 7.80 18.55
CA ALA A 28 -9.98 7.62 19.21
C ALA A 28 -9.94 6.48 20.25
N SER A 29 -10.96 5.63 20.41
CA SER A 29 -11.15 5.01 21.73
C SER A 29 -10.65 3.58 21.98
N ARG A 30 -10.39 2.68 21.01
CA ARG A 30 -9.91 1.33 21.39
C ARG A 30 -9.19 0.59 20.26
N GLY A 31 -7.87 0.43 20.38
CA GLY A 31 -7.11 -0.59 19.64
C GLY A 31 -6.53 -0.19 18.27
N ARG A 32 -6.09 1.06 18.07
CA ARG A 32 -5.51 1.55 16.80
C ARG A 32 -4.42 0.64 16.21
N HIS A 33 -3.60 0.02 17.05
CA HIS A 33 -2.55 -0.90 16.59
C HIS A 33 -3.09 -2.28 16.18
N THR A 34 -4.06 -2.82 16.92
CA THR A 34 -4.64 -4.13 16.66
C THR A 34 -5.39 -4.17 15.34
N SER A 35 -6.11 -3.10 14.98
CA SER A 35 -6.82 -3.06 13.69
C SER A 35 -5.86 -3.05 12.49
N MET A 36 -4.68 -2.44 12.62
CA MET A 36 -3.65 -2.46 11.58
C MET A 36 -3.07 -3.88 11.42
N ILE A 37 -2.74 -4.52 12.54
CA ILE A 37 -2.25 -5.90 12.55
C ILE A 37 -3.31 -6.86 11.98
N LEU A 38 -4.57 -6.69 12.36
CA LEU A 38 -5.68 -7.49 11.86
C LEU A 38 -5.88 -7.31 10.34
N GLY A 39 -5.74 -6.08 9.84
CA GLY A 39 -5.71 -5.81 8.40
C GLY A 39 -4.56 -6.50 7.67
N GLY A 40 -3.38 -6.54 8.30
CA GLY A 40 -2.22 -7.29 7.80
C GLY A 40 -2.44 -8.81 7.78
N PHE A 41 -3.03 -9.38 8.82
CA PHE A 41 -3.40 -10.80 8.83
C PHE A 41 -4.44 -11.14 7.76
N ALA A 42 -5.44 -10.29 7.59
CA ALA A 42 -6.43 -10.43 6.52
C ALA A 42 -5.78 -10.33 5.13
N TYR A 43 -4.76 -9.48 4.96
CA TYR A 43 -3.98 -9.36 3.73
C TYR A 43 -3.21 -10.65 3.43
N ILE A 44 -2.51 -11.23 4.42
CA ILE A 44 -1.79 -12.51 4.25
C ILE A 44 -2.77 -13.63 3.92
N ALA A 45 -3.92 -13.68 4.58
CA ALA A 45 -4.97 -14.66 4.27
C ALA A 45 -5.50 -14.50 2.84
N GLY A 46 -5.75 -13.26 2.40
CA GLY A 46 -6.15 -12.96 1.02
C GLY A 46 -5.09 -13.37 -0.01
N ALA A 47 -3.80 -13.17 0.30
CA ALA A 47 -2.69 -13.56 -0.57
C ALA A 47 -2.54 -15.08 -0.67
N ALA A 48 -2.71 -15.81 0.44
CA ALA A 48 -2.71 -17.27 0.44
C ALA A 48 -3.87 -17.83 -0.41
N VAL A 49 -5.06 -17.25 -0.27
CA VAL A 49 -6.22 -17.61 -1.12
C VAL A 49 -5.97 -17.26 -2.57
N SER A 50 -5.30 -16.14 -2.87
CA SER A 50 -4.93 -15.76 -4.24
C SER A 50 -3.96 -16.75 -4.89
N GLY A 51 -2.96 -17.25 -4.16
CA GLY A 51 -2.03 -18.28 -4.66
C GLY A 51 -2.67 -19.66 -4.86
N ALA A 52 -3.69 -19.99 -4.07
CA ALA A 52 -4.48 -21.22 -4.23
C ALA A 52 -5.67 -21.07 -5.21
N SER A 53 -5.88 -19.88 -5.79
CA SER A 53 -7.08 -19.55 -6.55
C SER A 53 -7.03 -20.10 -7.97
N VAL A 54 -7.69 -21.23 -8.21
CA VAL A 54 -7.95 -21.78 -9.56
C VAL A 54 -9.19 -21.19 -10.26
N ASN A 55 -10.10 -20.56 -9.50
CA ASN A 55 -11.42 -20.12 -9.99
C ASN A 55 -11.58 -18.60 -10.01
N VAL A 56 -12.33 -18.08 -10.99
CA VAL A 56 -12.68 -16.63 -11.11
C VAL A 56 -13.35 -16.10 -9.85
N SER A 57 -14.21 -16.90 -9.21
CA SER A 57 -14.89 -16.50 -7.96
C SER A 57 -13.89 -16.25 -6.82
N MET A 58 -12.85 -17.09 -6.69
CA MET A 58 -11.79 -16.88 -5.70
C MET A 58 -10.88 -15.71 -6.08
N ALA A 59 -10.67 -15.45 -7.37
CA ALA A 59 -9.95 -14.28 -7.83
C ALA A 59 -10.66 -12.97 -7.40
N ILE A 60 -11.97 -12.87 -7.59
CA ILE A 60 -12.76 -11.70 -7.16
C ILE A 60 -12.73 -11.55 -5.63
N LEU A 61 -12.92 -12.65 -4.90
CA LEU A 61 -12.89 -12.65 -3.43
C LEU A 61 -11.53 -12.20 -2.89
N SER A 62 -10.44 -12.73 -3.47
CA SER A 62 -9.07 -12.34 -3.12
C SER A 62 -8.80 -10.88 -3.48
N GLY A 63 -9.29 -10.38 -4.61
CA GLY A 63 -9.15 -8.99 -5.01
C GLY A 63 -9.81 -8.02 -4.02
N ALA A 64 -11.04 -8.33 -3.57
CA ALA A 64 -11.73 -7.53 -2.56
C ALA A 64 -10.97 -7.53 -1.22
N LEU A 65 -10.55 -8.70 -0.74
CA LEU A 65 -9.78 -8.85 0.51
C LEU A 65 -8.42 -8.15 0.45
N LEU A 66 -7.65 -8.36 -0.62
CA LEU A 66 -6.34 -7.72 -0.83
C LEU A 66 -6.48 -6.20 -0.94
N SER A 67 -7.51 -5.71 -1.64
CA SER A 67 -7.77 -4.26 -1.80
C SER A 67 -8.12 -3.59 -0.48
N VAL A 68 -8.99 -4.23 0.33
CA VAL A 68 -9.34 -3.73 1.67
C VAL A 68 -8.09 -3.74 2.56
N GLY A 69 -7.34 -4.83 2.58
CA GLY A 69 -6.11 -4.94 3.37
C GLY A 69 -5.07 -3.89 3.01
N LEU A 70 -4.78 -3.68 1.71
CA LEU A 70 -3.80 -2.69 1.26
C LEU A 70 -4.23 -1.26 1.57
N GLY A 71 -5.50 -0.91 1.39
CA GLY A 71 -6.01 0.43 1.66
C GLY A 71 -5.83 0.82 3.13
N PHE A 72 -6.25 -0.05 4.04
CA PHE A 72 -6.09 0.16 5.48
C PHE A 72 -4.61 0.14 5.91
N THR A 73 -3.82 -0.79 5.39
CA THR A 73 -2.38 -0.89 5.73
C THR A 73 -1.61 0.34 5.25
N THR A 74 -1.88 0.81 4.02
CA THR A 74 -1.19 1.96 3.44
C THR A 74 -1.50 3.26 4.17
N GLN A 75 -2.72 3.44 4.68
CA GLN A 75 -3.06 4.60 5.52
C GLN A 75 -2.52 4.49 6.94
N SER A 76 -2.45 3.27 7.47
CA SER A 76 -2.01 3.04 8.85
C SER A 76 -0.49 3.08 9.02
N VAL A 77 0.32 2.67 8.04
CA VAL A 77 1.80 2.75 8.11
C VAL A 77 2.32 4.18 8.37
N PRO A 78 1.97 5.22 7.58
CA PRO A 78 2.42 6.58 7.84
C PRO A 78 1.80 7.17 9.12
N LEU A 79 0.57 6.76 9.49
CA LEU A 79 -0.07 7.20 10.72
C LEU A 79 0.60 6.58 11.97
N TYR A 80 0.99 5.32 11.90
CA TYR A 80 1.72 4.62 12.95
C TYR A 80 3.12 5.22 13.16
N MET A 81 3.80 5.50 12.05
CA MET A 81 5.03 6.28 12.04
C MET A 81 4.90 7.68 12.65
N ALA A 82 3.78 8.36 12.39
CA ALA A 82 3.49 9.66 13.00
C ALA A 82 3.26 9.56 14.51
N GLU A 83 2.86 8.38 15.01
CA GLU A 83 2.70 8.12 16.44
C GLU A 83 4.04 7.78 17.13
N ILE A 84 4.95 7.08 16.45
CA ILE A 84 6.32 6.81 16.94
C ILE A 84 7.30 7.89 16.45
N ALA A 85 6.82 9.12 16.24
CA ALA A 85 7.48 10.17 15.46
C ALA A 85 9.01 10.27 15.64
N VAL A 86 9.77 9.55 14.81
CA VAL A 86 11.15 9.88 14.48
C VAL A 86 11.12 10.53 13.11
N ALA A 87 10.99 11.85 13.11
CA ALA A 87 10.88 12.70 11.91
C ALA A 87 12.03 12.51 10.89
N ARG A 88 13.15 11.89 11.31
CA ARG A 88 14.33 11.62 10.48
C ARG A 88 14.07 10.66 9.32
N TYR A 89 13.08 9.76 9.40
CA TYR A 89 12.92 8.68 8.42
C TYR A 89 11.76 8.85 7.43
N ARG A 90 11.12 10.03 7.36
CA ARG A 90 9.97 10.26 6.47
C ARG A 90 10.26 9.89 5.01
N GLY A 91 11.44 10.25 4.50
CA GLY A 91 11.88 9.87 3.14
C GLY A 91 12.26 8.38 3.04
N ALA A 92 12.94 7.85 4.05
CA ALA A 92 13.38 6.45 4.06
C ALA A 92 12.19 5.48 4.07
N PHE A 93 11.11 5.76 4.81
CA PHE A 93 9.93 4.89 4.84
C PHE A 93 9.17 4.87 3.52
N SER A 94 8.97 6.02 2.90
CA SER A 94 8.30 6.09 1.59
C SER A 94 9.11 5.33 0.54
N ASN A 95 10.44 5.51 0.55
CA ASN A 95 11.32 4.81 -0.38
C ASN A 95 11.43 3.32 -0.06
N GLY A 96 11.37 2.93 1.21
CA GLY A 96 11.45 1.53 1.66
C GLY A 96 10.26 0.68 1.21
N ILE A 97 9.03 1.22 1.33
CA ILE A 97 7.84 0.52 0.81
C ILE A 97 7.91 0.41 -0.72
N GLN A 98 8.26 1.50 -1.42
CA GLN A 98 8.43 1.45 -2.88
C GLN A 98 9.54 0.47 -3.29
N PHE A 99 10.65 0.43 -2.54
CA PHE A 99 11.74 -0.51 -2.76
C PHE A 99 11.29 -1.96 -2.60
N SER A 100 10.53 -2.29 -1.55
CA SER A 100 9.95 -3.63 -1.36
C SER A 100 8.98 -3.99 -2.48
N LEU A 101 8.14 -3.06 -2.94
CA LEU A 101 7.24 -3.27 -4.07
C LEU A 101 8.02 -3.50 -5.38
N CYS A 102 9.08 -2.73 -5.63
CA CYS A 102 9.97 -2.93 -6.77
C CYS A 102 10.67 -4.29 -6.71
N LEU A 103 11.17 -4.68 -5.53
CA LEU A 103 11.83 -5.98 -5.33
C LEU A 103 10.87 -7.14 -5.56
N GLY A 104 9.62 -7.01 -5.12
CA GLY A 104 8.57 -8.00 -5.37
C GLY A 104 8.19 -8.11 -6.85
N ALA A 105 8.06 -6.98 -7.55
CA ALA A 105 7.80 -6.96 -9.00
C ALA A 105 8.97 -7.55 -9.81
N LEU A 106 10.21 -7.26 -9.39
CA LEU A 106 11.41 -7.88 -9.95
C LEU A 106 11.39 -9.40 -9.74
N ALA A 107 11.12 -9.87 -8.52
CA ALA A 107 11.02 -11.30 -8.24
C ALA A 107 9.91 -11.96 -9.07
N ALA A 108 8.75 -11.32 -9.24
CA ALA A 108 7.65 -11.84 -10.07
C ALA A 108 8.06 -11.99 -11.54
N THR A 109 8.76 -11.00 -12.11
CA THR A 109 9.26 -11.12 -13.50
C THR A 109 10.31 -12.22 -13.60
N THR A 110 11.24 -12.32 -12.65
CA THR A 110 12.27 -13.38 -12.62
C THR A 110 11.65 -14.78 -12.53
N VAL A 111 10.64 -14.97 -11.68
CA VAL A 111 9.91 -16.24 -11.58
C VAL A 111 9.20 -16.55 -12.90
N ASN A 112 8.56 -15.57 -13.54
CA ASN A 112 7.91 -15.78 -14.84
C ASN A 112 8.93 -16.20 -15.93
N PHE A 113 10.09 -15.54 -16.00
CA PHE A 113 11.18 -15.95 -16.90
C PHE A 113 11.72 -17.35 -16.60
N THR A 114 11.82 -17.71 -15.32
CA THR A 114 12.31 -19.03 -14.90
C THR A 114 11.33 -20.13 -15.29
N VAL A 115 10.04 -19.94 -15.04
CA VAL A 115 8.98 -20.90 -15.42
C VAL A 115 8.87 -21.03 -16.94
N GLU A 116 8.93 -19.92 -17.67
CA GLU A 116 8.93 -19.94 -19.14
C GLU A 116 10.15 -20.69 -19.70
N LYS A 117 11.34 -20.49 -19.11
CA LYS A 117 12.55 -21.19 -19.53
C LYS A 117 12.52 -22.69 -19.23
N VAL A 118 11.88 -23.11 -18.14
CA VAL A 118 11.68 -24.54 -17.82
C VAL A 118 10.69 -25.19 -18.78
N ARG A 119 9.67 -24.47 -19.23
CA ARG A 119 8.66 -25.00 -20.16
C ARG A 119 9.08 -24.89 -21.63
N GLY A 120 10.04 -24.02 -21.94
CA GLY A 120 10.57 -23.77 -23.28
C GLY A 120 11.74 -24.66 -23.70
N SER A 121 12.09 -25.70 -22.92
CA SER A 121 13.01 -26.77 -23.34
C SER A 121 12.27 -28.09 -23.43
#